data_AF-A0A7Y3SWE6-F1
#
_entry.id   AF-A0A7Y3SWE6-F1
#
_cell.length_a   1.000
_cell.length_b   1.000
_cell.length_c   1.000
_cell.angle_alpha   90.00
_cell.angle_beta   90.00
_cell.angle_gamma   90.00
#
_symmetry.space_group_name_H-M   'P 1'
#
loop_
_entity.id
_entity.type
_entity.pdbx_description
1 polymer ?
#
loop_
_entity_poly.entity_id
_entity_poly.type
_entity_poly.pdbx_seq_one_letter_code
_entity_poly.pdbx_strand_id
1 'polypeptide(L)'
;MNSNIEFLDYIYQNAEMGKSTISELIDIVKDEPYRKNLESQLKEYTEIFDITNNKIKDTQESSKGIGTLTKITSYIMINIKTLTNKTPSHISEMLIQGSTMGIIDITKRLKQYKDATQDIKDIGNRLLKFEQQNVEEMKKFL
;
A
#
# COMPACT_ATOMS: atom_id res chain seq x y z
N MET A 1 -4.74 -13.36 19.94
CA MET A 1 -5.31 -12.81 18.69
C MET A 1 -4.92 -13.70 17.54
N ASN A 2 -5.79 -13.88 16.57
CA ASN A 2 -5.58 -14.78 15.42
C ASN A 2 -4.55 -14.15 14.47
N SER A 3 -3.38 -14.78 14.31
CA SER A 3 -2.29 -14.27 13.44
C SER A 3 -2.73 -14.03 12.00
N ASN A 4 -3.73 -14.78 11.51
CA ASN A 4 -4.32 -14.56 10.18
C ASN A 4 -5.07 -13.22 10.11
N ILE A 5 -5.87 -12.90 11.13
CA ILE A 5 -6.70 -11.70 11.17
C ILE A 5 -5.82 -10.45 11.28
N GLU A 6 -4.83 -10.47 12.17
CA GLU A 6 -3.91 -9.33 12.30
C GLU A 6 -3.14 -9.07 11.01
N PHE A 7 -2.71 -10.13 10.31
CA PHE A 7 -1.97 -9.95 9.08
C PHE A 7 -2.87 -9.48 7.93
N LEU A 8 -4.08 -10.02 7.82
CA LEU A 8 -5.09 -9.56 6.86
C LEU A 8 -5.48 -8.09 7.09
N ASP A 9 -5.67 -7.68 8.34
CA ASP A 9 -5.98 -6.29 8.70
C ASP A 9 -4.84 -5.35 8.29
N TYR A 10 -3.58 -5.74 8.54
CA TYR A 10 -2.42 -4.98 8.07
C TYR A 10 -2.40 -4.82 6.54
N ILE A 11 -2.60 -5.91 5.79
CA ILE A 11 -2.61 -5.87 4.32
C ILE A 11 -3.78 -4.99 3.83
N TYR A 12 -4.96 -5.14 4.43
CA TYR A 12 -6.15 -4.38 4.08
C TYR A 12 -5.91 -2.88 4.23
N GLN A 13 -5.39 -2.46 5.38
CA GLN A 13 -5.12 -1.05 5.66
C GLN A 13 -4.03 -0.49 4.74
N ASN A 14 -2.99 -1.28 4.43
CA ASN A 14 -1.95 -0.86 3.50
C ASN A 14 -2.51 -0.64 2.09
N ALA A 15 -3.31 -1.58 1.58
CA ALA A 15 -3.90 -1.48 0.25
C ALA A 15 -4.96 -0.36 0.15
N GLU A 16 -5.78 -0.18 1.18
CA GLU A 16 -6.76 0.92 1.27
C GLU A 16 -6.06 2.28 1.21
N MET A 17 -4.97 2.42 1.96
CA MET A 17 -4.14 3.61 1.97
C MET A 17 -3.48 3.88 0.62
N GLY A 18 -2.86 2.87 0.02
CA GLY A 18 -2.23 3.00 -1.29
C GLY A 18 -3.22 3.49 -2.33
N LYS A 19 -4.43 2.90 -2.35
CA LYS A 19 -5.53 3.31 -3.24
C LYS A 19 -5.90 4.79 -3.03
N SER A 20 -6.13 5.21 -1.79
CA SER A 20 -6.50 6.59 -1.47
C SER A 20 -5.41 7.60 -1.88
N THR A 21 -4.17 7.31 -1.50
CA THR A 21 -2.98 8.13 -1.79
C THR A 21 -2.79 8.32 -3.29
N ILE A 22 -2.80 7.23 -4.05
CA ILE A 22 -2.58 7.27 -5.50
C ILE A 22 -3.74 7.97 -6.21
N SER A 23 -4.98 7.79 -5.75
CA SER A 23 -6.13 8.52 -6.28
C SER A 23 -5.98 10.04 -6.14
N GLU A 24 -5.57 10.53 -4.96
CA GLU A 24 -5.31 11.96 -4.75
C GLU A 24 -4.20 12.49 -5.68
N LEU A 25 -3.16 11.68 -5.92
CA LEU A 25 -2.05 12.06 -6.81
C LEU A 25 -2.47 12.14 -8.28
N ILE A 26 -3.28 11.21 -8.76
CA ILE A 26 -3.82 11.21 -10.12
C ILE A 26 -4.61 12.49 -10.41
N ASP A 27 -5.31 13.05 -9.42
CA ASP A 27 -6.09 14.28 -9.58
C ASP A 27 -5.23 15.54 -9.68
N ILE A 28 -4.00 15.52 -9.14
CA ILE A 28 -3.13 16.71 -9.09
C ILE A 28 -1.97 16.68 -10.11
N VAL A 29 -1.62 15.51 -10.63
CA VAL A 29 -0.56 15.32 -11.64
C VAL A 29 -1.08 15.66 -13.03
N LYS A 30 -0.24 16.37 -13.81
CA LYS A 30 -0.53 16.73 -15.22
C LYS A 30 0.28 15.95 -16.25
N ASP A 31 1.37 15.31 -15.84
CA ASP A 31 2.23 14.55 -16.74
C ASP A 31 1.56 13.21 -17.09
N GLU A 32 1.24 13.01 -18.36
CA GLU A 32 0.48 11.85 -18.84
C GLU A 32 1.23 10.51 -18.67
N PRO A 33 2.53 10.39 -19.02
CA PRO A 33 3.30 9.17 -18.74
C PRO A 33 3.34 8.82 -17.25
N TYR A 34 3.54 9.81 -16.38
CA TYR A 34 3.55 9.61 -14.93
C TYR A 34 2.16 9.22 -14.41
N ARG A 35 1.10 9.89 -14.87
CA ARG A 35 -0.29 9.57 -14.54
C ARG A 35 -0.63 8.12 -14.88
N LYS A 36 -0.24 7.63 -16.05
CA LYS A 36 -0.44 6.22 -16.44
C LYS A 36 0.26 5.23 -15.50
N ASN A 37 1.44 5.59 -15.00
CA ASN A 37 2.12 4.76 -14.01
C ASN A 37 1.32 4.71 -12.69
N LEU A 38 0.85 5.86 -12.21
CA LEU A 38 0.00 5.96 -11.03
C LEU A 38 -1.31 5.18 -11.19
N GLU A 39 -1.97 5.26 -12.36
CA GLU A 39 -3.18 4.48 -12.65
C GLU A 39 -2.92 2.96 -12.59
N SER A 40 -1.76 2.50 -13.05
CA SER A 40 -1.34 1.10 -12.91
C SER A 40 -1.13 0.70 -11.45
N GLN A 41 -0.54 1.59 -10.63
CA GLN A 41 -0.38 1.34 -9.19
C GLN A 41 -1.74 1.30 -8.47
N LEU A 42 -2.65 2.22 -8.83
CA LEU A 42 -4.01 2.27 -8.28
C LEU A 42 -4.76 0.97 -8.52
N LYS A 43 -4.63 0.42 -9.75
CA LYS A 43 -5.23 -0.85 -10.12
C LYS A 43 -4.70 -1.99 -9.24
N GLU A 44 -3.39 -2.11 -9.09
CA GLU A 44 -2.79 -3.19 -8.30
C GLU A 44 -3.16 -3.09 -6.80
N TYR A 45 -3.13 -1.89 -6.21
CA TYR A 45 -3.62 -1.68 -4.84
C TYR A 45 -5.10 -2.06 -4.69
N THR A 46 -5.93 -1.74 -5.68
CA THR A 46 -7.36 -2.08 -5.67
C THR A 46 -7.56 -3.60 -5.72
N GLU A 47 -6.82 -4.32 -6.57
CA GLU A 47 -6.89 -5.77 -6.65
C GLU A 47 -6.44 -6.44 -5.34
N ILE A 48 -5.35 -5.98 -4.73
CA ILE A 48 -4.89 -6.48 -3.43
C ILE A 48 -5.95 -6.22 -2.37
N PHE A 49 -6.49 -5.00 -2.31
CA PHE A 49 -7.55 -4.61 -1.38
C PHE A 49 -8.77 -5.54 -1.50
N ASP A 50 -9.25 -5.77 -2.72
CA ASP A 50 -10.46 -6.58 -2.96
C ASP A 50 -10.24 -8.05 -2.56
N ILE A 51 -9.09 -8.62 -2.90
CA ILE A 51 -8.72 -10.00 -2.51
C ILE A 51 -8.65 -10.12 -0.98
N THR A 52 -7.99 -9.17 -0.31
CA THR A 52 -7.88 -9.16 1.15
C THR A 52 -9.24 -8.97 1.81
N ASN A 53 -10.06 -8.04 1.32
CA ASN A 53 -11.40 -7.77 1.85
C ASN A 53 -12.32 -8.99 1.73
N ASN A 54 -12.28 -9.69 0.59
CA ASN A 54 -13.02 -10.94 0.43
C ASN A 54 -12.51 -12.01 1.42
N LYS A 55 -11.19 -12.11 1.60
CA LYS A 55 -10.61 -13.07 2.55
C LYS A 55 -11.01 -12.80 4.00
N ILE A 56 -11.10 -11.53 4.39
CA ILE A 56 -11.60 -11.12 5.70
C ILE A 56 -13.06 -11.53 5.87
N LYS A 57 -13.92 -11.30 4.87
CA LYS A 57 -15.35 -11.68 4.93
C LYS A 57 -15.57 -13.18 5.06
N ASP A 58 -14.73 -13.99 4.41
CA ASP A 58 -14.78 -15.46 4.49
C ASP A 58 -14.39 -15.97 5.89
N THR A 59 -13.60 -15.18 6.62
CA THR A 59 -13.24 -15.47 8.00
C THR A 59 -14.40 -15.01 8.89
N GLN A 60 -15.24 -15.94 9.37
CA GLN A 60 -16.45 -15.65 10.21
C GLN A 60 -16.20 -14.79 11.46
N GLU A 61 -14.95 -14.51 11.80
CA GLU A 61 -14.54 -13.55 12.81
C GLU A 61 -14.54 -12.14 12.20
N SER A 62 -15.73 -11.57 12.03
CA SER A 62 -15.92 -10.13 11.85
C SER A 62 -15.56 -9.40 13.15
N SER A 63 -14.29 -9.42 13.56
CA SER A 63 -13.84 -8.55 14.63
C SER A 63 -13.54 -7.21 13.99
N LYS A 64 -14.40 -6.24 14.28
CA LYS A 64 -14.13 -4.81 14.14
C LYS A 64 -12.79 -4.51 14.82
N GLY A 65 -11.74 -4.52 14.03
CA GLY A 65 -10.39 -4.16 14.41
C GLY A 65 -9.83 -3.17 13.41
N ILE A 66 -10.64 -2.18 13.00
CA ILE A 66 -10.12 -1.03 12.25
C ILE A 66 -9.21 -0.28 13.24
N GLY A 67 -7.94 -0.65 13.24
CA GLY A 67 -7.02 -0.42 14.33
C GLY A 67 -5.72 0.23 13.88
N THR A 68 -5.68 1.54 14.05
CA THR A 68 -4.53 2.47 13.99
C THR A 68 -3.99 2.77 12.59
N LEU A 69 -4.43 3.91 12.06
CA LEU A 69 -3.75 4.67 11.02
C LEU A 69 -2.23 4.62 11.28
N THR A 70 -1.48 3.89 10.46
CA THR A 70 -0.04 3.76 10.68
C THR A 70 0.61 5.13 10.48
N LYS A 71 1.68 5.43 11.23
CA LYS A 71 2.40 6.71 11.15
C LYS A 71 2.82 7.06 9.72
N ILE A 72 3.12 6.04 8.92
CA ILE A 72 3.48 6.17 7.49
C ILE A 72 2.34 6.83 6.70
N THR A 73 1.09 6.37 6.90
CA THR A 73 -0.11 6.95 6.29
C THR A 73 -0.22 8.45 6.53
N SER A 74 -0.15 8.84 7.80
CA SER A 74 -0.34 10.23 8.20
C SER A 74 0.74 11.09 7.60
N TYR A 75 1.99 10.63 7.61
CA TYR A 75 3.12 11.35 7.04
C TYR A 75 2.97 11.57 5.53
N ILE A 76 2.64 10.52 4.77
CA ILE A 76 2.47 10.61 3.31
C ILE A 76 1.31 11.53 2.96
N MET A 77 0.12 11.34 3.57
CA MET A 77 -1.04 12.19 3.30
C MET A 77 -0.81 13.63 3.69
N ILE A 78 -0.17 13.90 4.84
CA ILE A 78 0.18 15.26 5.24
C ILE A 78 1.06 15.89 4.17
N ASN A 79 2.14 15.22 3.76
CA ASN A 79 3.04 15.74 2.75
C ASN A 79 2.34 16.00 1.42
N ILE A 80 1.45 15.12 0.96
CA ILE A 80 0.65 15.31 -0.27
C ILE A 80 -0.27 16.52 -0.15
N LYS A 81 -0.98 16.67 0.98
CA LYS A 81 -1.89 17.80 1.20
C LYS A 81 -1.17 19.13 1.33
N THR A 82 0.05 19.12 1.86
CA THR A 82 0.90 20.33 1.98
C THR A 82 1.84 20.53 0.78
N LEU A 83 1.75 19.69 -0.25
CA LEU A 83 2.67 19.69 -1.38
C LEU A 83 2.48 20.95 -2.23
N THR A 84 3.47 21.83 -2.23
CA THR A 84 3.52 23.01 -3.12
C THR A 84 4.17 22.67 -4.46
N ASN A 85 5.10 21.71 -4.47
CA ASN A 85 5.85 21.27 -5.65
C ASN A 85 5.27 19.96 -6.22
N LYS A 86 4.49 20.05 -7.30
CA LYS A 86 3.77 18.92 -7.90
C LYS A 86 4.53 18.26 -9.07
N THR A 87 5.87 18.37 -9.11
CA THR A 87 6.65 17.76 -10.18
C THR A 87 6.68 16.22 -10.02
N PRO A 88 6.76 15.47 -11.14
CA PRO A 88 6.90 14.01 -11.10
C PRO A 88 8.07 13.54 -10.23
N SER A 89 9.23 14.21 -10.31
CA SER A 89 10.42 13.86 -9.51
C SER A 89 10.20 13.97 -8.00
N HIS A 90 9.59 15.07 -7.52
CA HIS A 90 9.34 15.23 -6.07
C HIS A 90 8.30 14.23 -5.55
N ILE A 91 7.22 13.99 -6.32
CA ILE A 91 6.20 13.01 -5.95
C ILE A 91 6.80 11.59 -5.98
N SER A 92 7.67 11.29 -6.96
CA SER A 92 8.34 9.99 -7.07
C SER A 92 9.26 9.73 -5.88
N GLU A 93 10.02 10.73 -5.44
CA GLU A 93 10.83 10.65 -4.21
C GLU A 93 9.97 10.26 -3.01
N MET A 94 8.82 10.93 -2.83
CA MET A 94 7.89 10.62 -1.73
C MET A 94 7.31 9.21 -1.82
N LEU A 95 6.91 8.77 -3.01
CA LEU A 95 6.38 7.43 -3.23
C LEU A 95 7.46 6.36 -2.97
N ILE A 96 8.70 6.58 -3.39
CA ILE A 96 9.83 5.69 -3.10
C ILE A 96 10.04 5.56 -1.59
N GLN A 97 10.01 6.68 -0.86
CA GLN A 97 10.13 6.64 0.61
C GLN A 97 8.98 5.86 1.25
N GLY A 98 7.75 6.10 0.81
CA GLY A 98 6.56 5.38 1.27
C GLY A 98 6.65 3.87 1.01
N SER A 99 6.92 3.47 -0.23
CA SER A 99 7.08 2.07 -0.62
C SER A 99 8.24 1.39 0.10
N THR A 100 9.36 2.08 0.31
CA THR A 100 10.50 1.54 1.08
C THR A 100 10.11 1.24 2.53
N MET A 101 9.35 2.12 3.18
CA MET A 101 8.83 1.85 4.52
C MET A 101 7.82 0.70 4.50
N GLY A 102 6.95 0.64 3.50
CA GLY A 102 6.03 -0.47 3.26
C GLY A 102 6.74 -1.82 3.15
N ILE A 103 7.80 -1.90 2.35
CA ILE A 103 8.66 -3.09 2.19
C ILE A 103 9.23 -3.55 3.53
N ILE A 104 9.77 -2.61 4.31
CA ILE A 104 10.35 -2.92 5.63
C ILE A 104 9.28 -3.50 6.55
N ASP A 105 8.12 -2.87 6.62
CA ASP A 105 7.04 -3.29 7.52
C ASP A 105 6.44 -4.63 7.11
N ILE A 106 6.10 -4.83 5.84
CA ILE A 106 5.51 -6.10 5.40
C ILE A 106 6.50 -7.25 5.53
N THR A 107 7.80 -7.01 5.33
CA THR A 107 8.84 -8.01 5.57
C THR A 107 8.90 -8.41 7.04
N LYS A 108 8.78 -7.44 7.97
CA LYS A 108 8.70 -7.74 9.41
C LYS A 108 7.43 -8.54 9.74
N ARG A 109 6.28 -8.16 9.17
CA ARG A 109 4.98 -8.83 9.40
C ARG A 109 4.98 -10.26 8.87
N LEU A 110 5.52 -10.51 7.68
CA LEU A 110 5.69 -11.86 7.12
C LEU A 110 6.53 -12.77 8.03
N LYS A 111 7.57 -12.22 8.68
CA LYS A 111 8.39 -12.96 9.66
C LYS A 111 7.67 -13.16 10.99
N GLN A 112 6.92 -12.15 11.45
CA GLN A 112 6.15 -12.19 12.69
C GLN A 112 5.02 -13.22 12.61
N TYR A 113 4.30 -13.26 11.50
CA TYR A 113 3.14 -14.12 11.26
C TYR A 113 3.48 -15.36 10.45
N LYS A 114 4.57 -16.05 10.81
CA LYS A 114 5.05 -17.28 10.12
C LYS A 114 4.00 -18.40 10.07
N ASP A 115 3.13 -18.45 11.09
CA ASP A 115 2.08 -19.45 11.25
C ASP A 115 0.78 -19.07 10.51
N ALA A 116 0.77 -17.91 9.83
CA ALA A 116 -0.35 -17.55 8.98
C ALA A 116 -0.51 -18.55 7.83
N THR A 117 -1.75 -18.76 7.40
CA THR A 117 -2.06 -19.67 6.29
C THR A 117 -1.39 -19.23 5.00
N GLN A 118 -1.08 -20.19 4.13
CA GLN A 118 -0.25 -19.93 2.94
C GLN A 118 -0.89 -18.91 2.00
N ASP A 119 -2.19 -19.00 1.79
CA ASP A 119 -2.99 -18.04 1.02
C ASP A 119 -2.88 -16.60 1.53
N ILE A 120 -2.88 -16.37 2.85
CA ILE A 120 -2.70 -15.03 3.42
C ILE A 120 -1.27 -14.54 3.20
N LYS A 121 -0.28 -15.43 3.38
CA LYS A 121 1.13 -15.12 3.09
C LYS A 121 1.34 -14.79 1.62
N ASP A 122 0.62 -15.42 0.71
CA ASP A 122 0.71 -15.16 -0.73
C ASP A 122 0.20 -13.74 -1.06
N ILE A 123 -0.88 -13.29 -0.43
CA ILE A 123 -1.35 -11.90 -0.56
C ILE A 123 -0.29 -10.93 -0.02
N GLY A 124 0.28 -11.21 1.16
CA GLY A 124 1.35 -10.38 1.72
C GLY A 124 2.60 -10.34 0.84
N ASN A 125 3.00 -11.46 0.25
CA ASN A 125 4.13 -11.52 -0.69
C ASN A 125 3.83 -10.78 -2.00
N ARG A 126 2.57 -10.80 -2.49
CA ARG A 126 2.14 -10.01 -3.63
C ARG A 126 2.30 -8.52 -3.35
N LEU A 127 1.83 -8.06 -2.19
CA LEU A 127 2.00 -6.67 -1.76
C LEU A 127 3.49 -6.28 -1.62
N LEU A 128 4.32 -7.15 -1.00
CA LEU A 128 5.77 -6.91 -0.90
C LEU A 128 6.42 -6.75 -2.27
N LYS A 129 6.14 -7.66 -3.21
CA LYS A 129 6.69 -7.62 -4.56
C LYS A 129 6.24 -6.36 -5.30
N PHE A 130 4.98 -5.97 -5.14
CA PHE A 130 4.45 -4.76 -5.74
C PHE A 130 5.15 -3.51 -5.22
N GLU A 131 5.34 -3.35 -3.91
CA GLU A 131 6.05 -2.21 -3.34
C GLU A 131 7.51 -2.12 -3.84
N GLN A 132 8.18 -3.27 -3.99
CA GLN A 132 9.53 -3.32 -4.59
C GLN A 132 9.52 -2.84 -6.05
N GLN A 133 8.52 -3.25 -6.82
CA GLN A 133 8.37 -2.81 -8.21
C GLN A 133 8.06 -1.31 -8.29
N ASN A 134 7.21 -0.79 -7.40
CA ASN A 134 6.92 0.64 -7.34
C ASN A 134 8.18 1.49 -7.12
N VAL A 135 9.08 1.05 -6.23
CA VAL A 135 10.36 1.72 -6.03
C VAL A 135 11.16 1.80 -7.34
N GLU A 136 11.25 0.70 -8.09
CA GLU A 136 11.99 0.69 -9.36
C GLU A 136 11.29 1.49 -10.46
N GLU A 137 9.97 1.48 -10.53
CA GLU A 137 9.19 2.25 -11.50
C GLU A 137 9.30 3.76 -11.24
N MET A 138 9.24 4.18 -9.98
CA MET A 138 9.34 5.60 -9.60
C MET A 138 10.72 6.20 -9.82
N LYS A 139 11.80 5.40 -9.75
CA LYS A 139 13.16 5.87 -10.08
C LYS A 139 13.29 6.44 -11.50
N LYS A 140 12.42 6.03 -12.44
CA LYS A 140 12.43 6.51 -13.83
C LYS A 140 12.03 7.99 -13.95
N PHE A 141 11.45 8.56 -12.90
CA PHE A 141 10.91 9.91 -12.88
C PHE A 141 11.66 10.85 -11.95
N LEU A 142 12.72 10.37 -11.26
CA LEU A 142 13.63 11.18 -10.45
C LEU A 142 14.49 12.09 -11.32
#